data_AF-A0AAN5I7P7-F1
#
_entry.id   AF-A0AAN5I7P7-F1
#
_cell.length_a   1.000
_cell.length_b   1.000
_cell.length_c   1.000
_cell.angle_alpha   90.00
_cell.angle_beta   90.00
_cell.angle_gamma   90.00
#
_symmetry.space_group_name_H-M   'P 1'
#
loop_
_entity.id
_entity.type
_entity.pdbx_description
1 polymer ?
#
loop_
_entity_poly.entity_id
_entity_poly.type
_entity_poly.pdbx_seq_one_letter_code
_entity_poly.pdbx_strand_id
1 'polypeptide(L)'
;MKITQILNCFYHGCPTCYPGRTKLVGGEAAEELLLRTNKRMDRLRTVCPDVEPVWECKIQAMLKDNEEMRKFFDGIEIVGRLKPRDALYGGRVKVFRAFLKRVTNEKKICYFDIVSMYPSVQALREYPLGQPEVKTAGFEPITGTKLPYRGLIKLRILPPRNLSTAVLHVHVDSGLLPSLFHLC
;
A
#
# COMPACT_ATOMS: atom_id res chain seq x y z
N MET A 1 -0.35 26.98 -21.47
CA MET A 1 -0.28 25.58 -20.97
C MET A 1 -1.27 25.51 -19.84
N LYS A 2 -2.38 24.78 -20.00
CA LYS A 2 -3.46 24.78 -19.00
C LYS A 2 -3.09 23.86 -17.84
N ILE A 3 -3.02 24.40 -16.61
CA ILE A 3 -2.75 23.62 -15.40
C ILE A 3 -4.02 23.60 -14.55
N THR A 4 -4.41 22.43 -14.07
CA THR A 4 -5.52 22.30 -13.11
C THR A 4 -4.96 21.98 -11.73
N GLN A 5 -5.27 22.83 -10.76
CA GLN A 5 -4.95 22.60 -9.35
C GLN A 5 -6.15 21.97 -8.65
N ILE A 6 -6.03 20.72 -8.25
CA ILE A 6 -7.07 20.05 -7.46
C ILE A 6 -6.94 20.50 -5.99
N LEU A 7 -8.03 20.99 -5.42
CA LEU A 7 -8.12 21.46 -4.03
C LEU A 7 -9.04 20.55 -3.23
N ASN A 8 -8.46 19.80 -2.28
CA ASN A 8 -9.25 19.06 -1.30
C ASN A 8 -10.01 20.04 -0.38
N CYS A 9 -11.31 19.80 -0.18
CA CYS A 9 -12.17 20.75 0.50
C CYS A 9 -11.77 20.97 1.97
N PHE A 10 -11.34 19.89 2.65
CA PHE A 10 -10.95 19.92 4.06
C PHE A 10 -9.62 20.65 4.30
N TYR A 11 -8.64 20.44 3.43
CA TYR A 11 -7.31 21.04 3.58
C TYR A 11 -7.21 22.48 3.07
N HIS A 12 -8.15 22.90 2.21
CA HIS A 12 -8.11 24.21 1.56
C HIS A 12 -9.23 25.15 1.98
N GLY A 13 -10.12 24.73 2.89
CA GLY A 13 -11.20 25.56 3.40
C GLY A 13 -12.23 25.90 2.33
N CYS A 14 -12.84 24.87 1.72
CA CYS A 14 -13.82 25.10 0.65
C CYS A 14 -15.01 25.95 1.14
N PRO A 15 -15.30 27.11 0.52
CA PRO A 15 -16.38 27.99 0.95
C PRO A 15 -17.78 27.41 0.71
N THR A 16 -17.90 26.43 -0.18
CA THR A 16 -19.16 25.72 -0.45
C THR A 16 -19.43 24.62 0.58
N CYS A 17 -18.40 23.96 1.09
CA CYS A 17 -18.54 22.81 1.99
C CYS A 17 -18.50 23.20 3.48
N TYR A 18 -17.79 24.27 3.82
CA TYR A 18 -17.52 24.63 5.21
C TYR A 18 -17.75 26.12 5.48
N PRO A 19 -18.55 26.47 6.49
CA PRO A 19 -18.60 27.84 7.01
C PRO A 19 -17.22 28.34 7.46
N GLY A 20 -16.97 29.65 7.35
CA GLY A 20 -15.63 30.24 7.58
C GLY A 20 -15.00 29.91 8.95
N ARG A 21 -15.82 29.87 10.01
CA ARG A 21 -15.37 29.58 11.39
C ARG A 21 -15.17 28.09 11.68
N THR A 22 -15.53 27.19 10.76
CA THR A 22 -15.37 25.76 10.96
C THR A 22 -13.90 25.40 11.11
N LYS A 23 -13.58 24.64 12.16
CA LYS A 23 -12.23 24.15 12.43
C LYS A 23 -11.95 22.92 11.58
N LEU A 24 -10.90 22.97 10.75
CA LEU A 24 -10.53 21.92 9.79
C LEU A 24 -9.13 21.36 10.15
N VAL A 25 -8.31 21.08 9.13
CA VAL A 25 -6.95 20.55 9.32
C VAL A 25 -6.17 21.42 10.32
N GLY A 26 -5.52 20.78 11.28
CA GLY A 26 -4.69 21.46 12.29
C GLY A 26 -5.45 22.38 13.25
N GLY A 27 -6.79 22.36 13.28
CA GLY A 27 -7.57 23.26 14.14
C GLY A 27 -7.65 24.70 13.62
N GLU A 28 -7.33 24.92 12.35
CA GLU A 28 -7.42 26.23 11.70
C GLU A 28 -8.82 26.49 11.16
N ALA A 29 -9.23 27.76 11.11
CA ALA A 29 -10.53 28.11 10.57
C ALA A 29 -10.54 27.95 9.04
N ALA A 30 -11.67 27.53 8.47
CA ALA A 30 -11.84 27.35 7.03
C ALA A 30 -11.50 28.63 6.24
N GLU A 31 -11.83 29.81 6.77
CA GLU A 31 -11.49 31.10 6.15
C GLU A 31 -9.99 31.38 6.10
N GLU A 32 -9.23 30.97 7.13
CA GLU A 32 -7.77 31.12 7.19
C GLU A 32 -7.10 30.19 6.16
N LEU A 33 -7.61 28.96 6.04
CA LEU A 33 -7.18 27.98 5.04
C LEU A 33 -7.47 28.48 3.62
N LEU A 34 -8.65 29.04 3.38
CA LEU A 34 -9.03 29.63 2.10
C LEU A 34 -8.13 30.81 1.73
N LEU A 35 -7.84 31.69 2.68
CA LEU A 35 -6.95 32.84 2.46
C LEU A 35 -5.55 32.40 2.04
N ARG A 36 -4.99 31.38 2.70
CA ARG A 36 -3.67 30.82 2.32
C ARG A 36 -3.71 30.14 0.96
N THR A 37 -4.79 29.44 0.66
CA THR A 37 -5.00 28.80 -0.64
C THR A 37 -5.06 29.85 -1.76
N ASN A 38 -5.80 30.95 -1.57
CA ASN A 38 -5.85 32.05 -2.54
C ASN A 38 -4.47 32.69 -2.73
N LYS A 39 -3.75 33.02 -1.66
CA LYS A 39 -2.37 33.52 -1.75
C LYS A 39 -1.43 32.57 -2.49
N ARG A 40 -1.60 31.25 -2.33
CA ARG A 40 -0.84 30.24 -3.08
C ARG A 40 -1.24 30.24 -4.56
N MET A 41 -2.53 30.29 -4.88
CA MET A 41 -3.02 30.35 -6.25
C MET A 41 -2.53 31.60 -6.97
N ASP A 42 -2.53 32.77 -6.32
CA ASP A 42 -2.04 34.01 -6.91
C ASP A 42 -0.54 33.93 -7.22
N ARG A 43 0.25 33.32 -6.33
CA ARG A 43 1.67 33.03 -6.60
C ARG A 43 1.87 32.02 -7.74
N LEU A 44 0.98 31.05 -7.90
CA LEU A 44 1.06 30.12 -9.02
C LEU A 44 0.72 30.81 -10.34
N ARG A 45 -0.24 31.74 -10.34
CA ARG A 45 -0.65 32.51 -11.51
C ARG A 45 0.45 33.42 -12.07
N THR A 46 1.41 33.86 -11.25
CA THR A 46 2.55 34.66 -11.75
C THR A 46 3.48 33.83 -12.64
N VAL A 47 3.55 32.52 -12.45
CA VAL A 47 4.38 31.59 -13.23
C VAL A 47 3.55 30.89 -14.31
N CYS A 48 2.30 30.56 -14.01
CA CYS A 48 1.37 29.91 -14.92
C CYS A 48 0.02 30.63 -14.88
N PRO A 49 -0.21 31.62 -15.76
CA PRO A 49 -1.45 32.40 -15.79
C PRO A 49 -2.72 31.54 -15.96
N ASP A 50 -2.61 30.42 -16.69
CA ASP A 50 -3.72 29.51 -17.01
C ASP A 50 -4.00 28.46 -15.90
N VAL A 51 -3.59 28.71 -14.65
CA VAL A 51 -3.86 27.78 -13.54
C VAL A 51 -5.28 27.94 -12.99
N GLU A 52 -6.09 26.89 -13.11
CA GLU A 52 -7.48 26.85 -12.65
C GLU A 52 -7.64 25.96 -11.41
N PRO A 53 -8.23 26.48 -10.31
CA PRO A 53 -8.55 25.66 -9.15
C PRO A 53 -9.83 24.86 -9.39
N VAL A 54 -9.77 23.54 -9.17
CA VAL A 54 -10.93 22.65 -9.18
C VAL A 54 -11.08 22.03 -7.80
N TRP A 55 -12.23 22.27 -7.17
CA TRP A 55 -12.53 21.78 -5.83
C TRP A 55 -13.00 20.32 -5.86
N GLU A 56 -12.59 19.56 -4.85
CA GLU A 56 -13.00 18.16 -4.65
C GLU A 56 -14.52 17.98 -4.71
N CYS A 57 -15.29 18.84 -4.06
CA CYS A 57 -16.76 18.74 -4.07
C CYS A 57 -17.35 18.92 -5.47
N LYS A 58 -16.73 19.74 -6.33
CA LYS A 58 -17.14 19.90 -7.73
C LYS A 58 -16.84 18.63 -8.52
N ILE A 59 -15.68 18.03 -8.31
CA ILE A 59 -15.32 16.74 -8.93
C ILE A 59 -16.32 15.66 -8.50
N GLN A 60 -16.65 15.59 -7.20
CA GLN A 60 -17.64 14.65 -6.69
C GLN A 60 -19.04 14.87 -7.28
N ALA A 61 -19.45 16.13 -7.50
CA ALA A 61 -20.71 16.43 -8.18
C ALA A 61 -20.67 15.98 -9.65
N MET A 62 -19.58 16.29 -10.37
CA MET A 62 -19.40 15.86 -11.76
C MET A 62 -19.41 14.32 -11.90
N LEU A 63 -18.84 13.59 -10.95
CA LEU A 63 -18.87 12.12 -10.94
C LEU A 63 -20.27 11.54 -10.70
N LYS A 64 -21.18 12.29 -10.07
CA LYS A 64 -22.58 11.87 -9.90
C LYS A 64 -23.38 12.07 -11.19
N ASP A 65 -23.14 13.18 -11.89
CA ASP A 65 -23.94 13.58 -13.05
C ASP A 65 -23.40 13.02 -14.37
N ASN A 66 -22.10 12.72 -14.46
CA ASN A 66 -21.45 12.23 -15.67
C ASN A 66 -21.06 10.75 -15.54
N GLU A 67 -21.85 9.88 -16.18
CA GLU A 67 -21.62 8.43 -16.19
C GLU A 67 -20.31 8.03 -16.87
N GLU A 68 -19.88 8.74 -17.92
CA GLU A 68 -18.63 8.48 -18.62
C GLU A 68 -17.42 8.76 -17.71
N MET A 69 -17.46 9.89 -17.01
CA MET A 69 -16.45 10.26 -16.03
C MET A 69 -16.40 9.22 -14.91
N ARG A 70 -17.54 8.78 -14.39
CA ARG A 70 -17.59 7.73 -13.36
C ARG A 70 -16.95 6.42 -13.84
N LYS A 71 -17.33 5.93 -15.03
CA LYS A 71 -16.75 4.70 -15.61
C LYS A 71 -15.24 4.81 -15.81
N PHE A 72 -14.76 5.98 -16.24
CA PHE A 72 -13.32 6.23 -16.36
C PHE A 72 -12.61 6.13 -15.00
N PHE A 73 -13.14 6.78 -13.96
CA PHE A 73 -12.55 6.74 -12.62
C PHE A 73 -12.62 5.35 -11.98
N ASP A 74 -13.74 4.63 -12.13
CA ASP A 74 -13.89 3.26 -11.63
C ASP A 74 -12.95 2.26 -12.34
N GLY A 75 -12.63 2.54 -13.62
CA GLY A 75 -11.67 1.77 -14.40
C GLY A 75 -10.21 2.07 -14.08
N ILE A 76 -9.91 3.14 -13.34
CA ILE A 76 -8.55 3.46 -12.91
C ILE A 76 -8.19 2.63 -11.68
N GLU A 77 -7.33 1.65 -11.89
CA GLU A 77 -6.64 1.01 -10.78
C GLU A 77 -5.56 1.95 -10.25
N ILE A 78 -5.82 2.63 -9.12
CA ILE A 78 -4.81 3.44 -8.43
C ILE A 78 -3.82 2.49 -7.74
N VAL A 79 -2.87 1.97 -8.51
CA VAL A 79 -1.76 1.20 -7.97
C VAL A 79 -0.77 2.19 -7.35
N GLY A 80 -0.92 2.43 -6.05
CA GLY A 80 0.09 3.17 -5.28
C GLY A 80 1.48 2.55 -5.46
N ARG A 81 2.52 3.38 -5.35
CA ARG A 81 3.92 2.92 -5.46
C ARG A 81 4.17 1.74 -4.52
N LEU A 82 4.92 0.76 -5.01
CA LEU A 82 5.41 -0.34 -4.17
C LEU A 82 6.24 0.26 -3.02
N LYS A 83 5.86 -0.06 -1.79
CA LYS A 83 6.61 0.32 -0.60
C LYS A 83 7.46 -0.88 -0.16
N PRO A 84 8.80 -0.84 -0.30
CA PRO A 84 9.65 -1.98 0.02
C PRO A 84 9.49 -2.52 1.44
N ARG A 85 9.15 -1.63 2.39
CA ARG A 85 8.90 -1.98 3.78
C ARG A 85 7.73 -2.94 3.98
N ASP A 86 6.73 -2.91 3.11
CA ASP A 86 5.56 -3.80 3.19
C ASP A 86 5.91 -5.26 2.83
N ALA A 87 7.08 -5.47 2.20
CA ALA A 87 7.61 -6.79 1.88
C ALA A 87 8.60 -7.31 2.93
N LEU A 88 8.87 -6.55 3.99
CA LEU A 88 9.83 -6.93 5.03
C LEU A 88 9.13 -7.75 6.13
N TYR A 89 9.42 -9.05 6.13
CA TYR A 89 8.90 -10.00 7.12
C TYR A 89 10.04 -10.50 8.03
N GLY A 90 9.71 -10.76 9.30
CA GLY A 90 10.62 -11.39 10.24
C GLY A 90 10.70 -12.91 10.07
N GLY A 91 11.25 -13.57 11.09
CA GLY A 91 11.31 -15.03 11.13
C GLY A 91 9.92 -15.68 11.16
N ARG A 92 9.84 -16.91 10.64
CA ARG A 92 8.61 -17.71 10.70
C ARG A 92 8.48 -18.38 12.06
N VAL A 93 7.43 -18.04 12.80
CA VAL A 93 7.00 -18.78 14.00
C VAL A 93 5.66 -19.41 13.69
N LYS A 94 5.58 -20.75 13.74
CA LYS A 94 4.33 -21.49 13.52
C LYS A 94 4.28 -22.71 14.44
N VAL A 95 3.16 -22.87 15.15
CA VAL A 95 2.83 -24.10 15.86
C VAL A 95 1.96 -24.95 14.94
N PHE A 96 2.44 -26.14 14.57
CA PHE A 96 1.70 -27.04 13.67
C PHE A 96 0.63 -27.84 14.41
N ARG A 97 1.01 -28.44 15.54
CA ARG A 97 0.10 -29.21 16.41
C ARG A 97 0.78 -29.46 17.75
N ALA A 98 0.07 -29.19 18.85
CA ALA A 98 0.53 -29.56 20.18
C ALA A 98 0.20 -31.04 20.43
N PHE A 99 1.24 -31.89 20.45
CA PHE A 99 1.07 -33.35 20.56
C PHE A 99 1.33 -33.92 21.95
N LEU A 100 2.07 -33.22 22.82
CA LEU A 100 2.53 -33.76 24.10
C LEU A 100 2.24 -32.78 25.24
N LYS A 101 1.52 -33.24 26.29
CA LYS A 101 1.26 -32.44 27.49
C LYS A 101 2.44 -32.43 28.48
N ARG A 102 3.21 -33.51 28.56
CA ARG A 102 4.37 -33.65 29.46
C ARG A 102 5.38 -34.66 28.92
N VAL A 103 6.66 -34.40 29.13
CA VAL A 103 7.77 -35.32 28.87
C VAL A 103 7.68 -36.52 29.84
N THR A 104 7.81 -37.74 29.32
CA THR A 104 7.86 -38.98 30.11
C THR A 104 9.15 -39.75 29.81
N ASN A 105 9.44 -40.82 30.55
CA ASN A 105 10.62 -41.65 30.29
C ASN A 105 10.61 -42.28 28.88
N GLU A 106 9.42 -42.49 28.31
CA GLU A 106 9.21 -43.05 26.97
C GLU A 106 9.14 -41.99 25.87
N LYS A 107 8.84 -40.73 26.22
CA LYS A 107 8.59 -39.64 25.25
C LYS A 107 9.44 -38.42 25.57
N LYS A 108 10.43 -38.17 24.71
CA LYS A 108 11.32 -36.99 24.75
C LYS A 108 10.94 -35.99 23.66
N ILE A 109 11.20 -34.71 23.92
CA ILE A 109 11.09 -33.64 22.91
C ILE A 109 12.50 -33.35 22.41
N CYS A 110 12.68 -33.38 21.10
CA CYS A 110 13.91 -32.96 20.44
C CYS A 110 13.60 -31.71 19.60
N TYR A 111 14.53 -30.77 19.56
CA TYR A 111 14.45 -29.61 18.69
C TYR A 111 15.69 -29.55 17.81
N PHE A 112 15.51 -29.02 16.61
CA PHE A 112 16.61 -28.69 15.71
C PHE A 112 16.70 -27.18 15.65
N ASP A 113 17.91 -26.66 15.83
CA ASP A 113 18.19 -25.25 15.69
C ASP A 113 19.28 -25.04 14.63
N ILE A 114 19.10 -24.01 13.80
CA ILE A 114 20.05 -23.66 12.77
C ILE A 114 20.96 -22.58 13.33
N VAL A 115 22.19 -22.96 13.66
CA VAL A 115 23.21 -22.02 14.13
C VAL A 115 23.48 -20.96 13.05
N SER A 116 23.39 -19.69 13.42
CA SER A 116 23.71 -18.55 12.55
C SER A 116 22.93 -18.53 11.23
N MET A 117 21.62 -18.81 11.27
CA MET A 117 20.76 -18.81 10.06
C MET A 117 20.87 -17.51 9.25
N TYR A 118 20.68 -16.33 9.88
CA TYR A 118 20.73 -15.05 9.15
C TYR A 118 22.12 -14.74 8.57
N PRO A 119 23.24 -14.85 9.33
CA PRO A 119 24.57 -14.70 8.75
C PRO A 119 24.86 -15.66 7.60
N SER A 120 24.43 -16.93 7.71
CA SER A 120 24.65 -17.93 6.65
C SER A 120 23.90 -17.56 5.37
N VAL A 121 22.67 -17.06 5.47
CA VAL A 121 21.90 -16.54 4.33
C VAL A 121 22.56 -15.29 3.75
N GLN A 122 23.02 -14.38 4.60
CA GLN A 122 23.71 -13.15 4.19
C GLN A 122 25.00 -13.43 3.40
N ALA A 123 25.75 -14.46 3.80
CA ALA A 123 27.01 -14.82 3.14
C ALA A 123 26.81 -15.59 1.82
N LEU A 124 25.74 -16.39 1.71
CA LEU A 124 25.59 -17.36 0.62
C LEU A 124 24.52 -16.99 -0.42
N ARG A 125 23.66 -16.02 -0.15
CA ARG A 125 22.56 -15.63 -1.05
C ARG A 125 22.83 -14.28 -1.70
N GLU A 126 22.27 -14.13 -2.89
CA GLU A 126 22.29 -12.85 -3.60
C GLU A 126 21.40 -11.82 -2.92
N TYR A 127 21.88 -10.58 -2.89
CA TYR A 127 21.14 -9.42 -2.40
C TYR A 127 20.88 -8.43 -3.55
N PRO A 128 19.75 -7.73 -3.55
CA PRO A 128 19.55 -6.62 -4.46
C PRO A 128 20.57 -5.51 -4.12
N LEU A 129 21.38 -5.13 -5.10
CA LEU A 129 22.37 -4.06 -4.98
C LEU A 129 22.08 -2.97 -6.02
N GLY A 130 22.34 -1.72 -5.65
CA GLY A 130 22.19 -0.57 -6.55
C GLY A 130 20.76 -0.06 -6.70
N GLN A 131 20.54 0.71 -7.79
CA GLN A 131 19.26 1.34 -8.08
C GLN A 131 18.31 0.35 -8.75
N PRO A 132 17.06 0.19 -8.25
CA PRO A 132 16.11 -0.72 -8.86
C PRO A 132 15.56 -0.19 -10.18
N GLU A 133 15.34 -1.08 -11.13
CA GLU A 133 14.51 -0.82 -12.30
C GLU A 133 13.03 -0.85 -11.88
N VAL A 134 12.27 0.19 -12.23
CA VAL A 134 10.85 0.29 -11.90
C VAL A 134 10.02 -0.04 -13.13
N LYS A 135 9.36 -1.19 -13.10
CA LYS A 135 8.44 -1.64 -14.13
C LYS A 135 7.00 -1.55 -13.65
N THR A 136 6.14 -0.84 -14.40
CA THR A 136 4.71 -0.66 -14.08
C THR A 136 3.79 -1.28 -15.13
N ALA A 137 4.31 -1.65 -16.30
CA ALA A 137 3.55 -2.25 -17.40
C ALA A 137 4.44 -3.20 -18.23
N GLY A 138 3.82 -3.94 -19.16
CA GLY A 138 4.53 -4.84 -20.07
C GLY A 138 5.13 -6.07 -19.37
N PHE A 139 4.44 -6.59 -18.34
CA PHE A 139 4.93 -7.75 -17.61
C PHE A 139 4.82 -9.03 -18.47
N GLU A 140 5.94 -9.73 -18.64
CA GLU A 140 6.00 -11.13 -19.05
C GLU A 140 5.07 -12.02 -18.22
N PRO A 141 4.32 -12.94 -18.87
CA PRO A 141 3.47 -13.90 -18.18
C PRO A 141 4.26 -14.79 -17.21
N ILE A 142 3.79 -14.88 -15.97
CA ILE A 142 4.31 -15.84 -15.00
C ILE A 142 3.68 -17.19 -15.33
N THR A 143 4.45 -18.10 -15.94
CA THR A 143 3.99 -19.43 -16.34
C THR A 143 4.80 -20.52 -15.64
N GLY A 144 4.11 -21.53 -15.12
CA GLY A 144 4.75 -22.64 -14.40
C GLY A 144 5.46 -22.20 -13.11
N THR A 145 6.71 -22.67 -12.92
CA THR A 145 7.51 -22.47 -11.71
C THR A 145 8.58 -21.38 -11.84
N LYS A 146 8.75 -20.80 -13.04
CA LYS A 146 9.81 -19.83 -13.31
C LYS A 146 9.27 -18.41 -13.17
N LEU A 147 9.82 -17.65 -12.23
CA LEU A 147 9.58 -16.22 -12.13
C LEU A 147 10.59 -15.48 -13.02
N PRO A 148 10.14 -14.70 -14.04
CA PRO A 148 11.04 -13.94 -14.90
C PRO A 148 11.64 -12.72 -14.20
N TYR A 149 11.14 -12.36 -13.02
CA TYR A 149 11.57 -11.19 -12.25
C TYR A 149 12.30 -11.59 -10.97
N ARG A 150 13.38 -10.84 -10.66
CA ARG A 150 14.02 -10.84 -9.34
C ARG A 150 13.84 -9.47 -8.70
N GLY A 151 13.24 -9.43 -7.51
CA GLY A 151 13.00 -8.19 -6.79
C GLY A 151 11.68 -8.19 -6.05
N LEU A 152 11.13 -6.99 -5.85
CA LEU A 152 9.85 -6.80 -5.19
C LEU A 152 8.74 -6.66 -6.24
N ILE A 153 7.65 -7.40 -6.03
CA ILE A 153 6.50 -7.42 -6.91
C ILE A 153 5.22 -7.26 -6.10
N LYS A 154 4.31 -6.42 -6.58
CA LYS A 154 2.95 -6.31 -6.05
C LYS A 154 2.04 -7.12 -6.95
N LEU A 155 1.37 -8.11 -6.39
CA LEU A 155 0.63 -9.11 -7.15
C LEU A 155 -0.64 -9.55 -6.42
N ARG A 156 -1.60 -10.07 -7.19
CA ARG A 156 -2.81 -10.72 -6.68
C ARG A 156 -2.68 -12.21 -6.95
N ILE A 157 -2.70 -13.04 -5.90
CA ILE A 157 -2.58 -14.50 -6.00
C ILE A 157 -3.90 -15.15 -5.63
N LEU A 158 -4.27 -16.18 -6.39
CA LEU A 158 -5.27 -17.16 -5.96
C LEU A 158 -4.57 -18.25 -5.16
N PRO A 159 -5.03 -18.54 -3.94
CA PRO A 159 -4.33 -19.47 -3.07
C PRO A 159 -4.46 -20.92 -3.56
N PRO A 160 -3.37 -21.71 -3.50
CA PRO A 160 -3.44 -23.13 -3.82
C PRO A 160 -4.34 -23.87 -2.82
N ARG A 161 -5.21 -24.75 -3.32
CA ARG A 161 -6.17 -25.49 -2.48
C ARG A 161 -5.53 -26.61 -1.64
N ASN A 162 -4.37 -27.11 -2.06
CA ASN A 162 -3.72 -28.30 -1.48
C ASN A 162 -2.37 -27.98 -0.84
N LEU A 163 -2.32 -26.97 0.05
CA LEU A 163 -1.12 -26.64 0.82
C LEU A 163 -1.17 -27.27 2.21
N SER A 164 -0.16 -28.09 2.55
CA SER A 164 0.00 -28.60 3.92
C SER A 164 0.50 -27.52 4.90
N THR A 165 1.14 -26.47 4.38
CA THR A 165 1.68 -25.38 5.18
C THR A 165 1.59 -24.06 4.42
N ALA A 166 1.00 -23.03 5.03
CA ALA A 166 1.04 -21.66 4.50
C ALA A 166 2.48 -21.19 4.24
N VAL A 167 2.72 -20.65 3.03
CA VAL A 167 4.05 -20.25 2.56
C VAL A 167 4.26 -18.73 2.47
N LEU A 168 3.20 -17.95 2.33
CA LEU A 168 3.28 -16.49 2.29
C LEU A 168 2.85 -15.88 3.64
N HIS A 169 3.43 -14.73 3.94
CA HIS A 169 3.11 -13.92 5.10
C HIS A 169 2.21 -12.77 4.67
N VAL A 170 1.25 -12.38 5.50
CA VAL A 170 0.42 -11.19 5.29
C VAL A 170 0.37 -10.43 6.62
N HIS A 171 0.48 -9.10 6.53
CA HIS A 171 0.20 -8.23 7.66
C HIS A 171 -1.32 -8.09 7.80
N VAL A 172 -1.86 -8.49 8.96
CA VAL A 172 -3.28 -8.29 9.30
C VAL A 172 -3.30 -7.45 10.58
N ASP A 173 -3.97 -6.29 10.53
CA ASP A 173 -4.23 -5.39 11.67
C ASP A 173 -3.04 -5.24 12.63
N SER A 174 -1.91 -4.71 12.14
CA SER A 174 -0.66 -4.45 12.89
C SER A 174 0.10 -5.69 13.41
N GLY A 175 -0.40 -6.91 13.18
CA GLY A 175 0.28 -8.17 13.49
C GLY A 175 0.94 -8.83 12.28
N LEU A 176 2.03 -9.56 12.51
CA LEU A 176 2.63 -10.49 11.56
C LEU A 176 1.99 -11.87 11.74
N LEU A 177 1.07 -12.25 10.86
CA LEU A 177 0.51 -13.61 10.84
C LEU A 177 1.06 -14.38 9.62
N PRO A 178 1.65 -15.57 9.80
CA PRO A 178 1.88 -16.47 8.68
C PRO A 178 0.50 -16.85 8.11
N SER A 179 0.15 -16.32 6.96
CA SER A 179 -1.21 -16.42 6.42
C SER A 179 -1.18 -16.70 4.93
N LEU A 180 -1.61 -17.92 4.60
CA LEU A 180 -2.47 -18.28 3.47
C LEU A 180 -3.14 -19.62 3.88
N PHE A 181 -4.20 -19.58 4.70
CA PHE A 181 -5.16 -20.66 5.04
C PHE A 181 -4.78 -21.69 6.14
N HIS A 182 -5.41 -21.54 7.31
CA HIS A 182 -6.66 -22.26 7.62
C HIS A 182 -7.69 -21.20 8.02
N LEU A 183 -8.68 -20.95 7.15
CA LEU A 183 -9.97 -20.39 7.57
C LEU A 183 -10.97 -21.49 7.22
N CYS A 184 -11.21 -22.36 8.20
CA CYS A 184 -12.59 -22.75 8.46
C CYS A 184 -13.09 -21.78 9.52
#